data_AF-A0A258JWZ4-F1
#
_entry.id   AF-A0A258JWZ4-F1
#
_cell.length_a   1.000
_cell.length_b   1.000
_cell.length_c   1.000
_cell.angle_alpha   90.00
_cell.angle_beta   90.00
_cell.angle_gamma   90.00
#
_symmetry.space_group_name_H-M   'P 1'
#
loop_
_entity.id
_entity.type
_entity.pdbx_description
1 polymer ?
#
loop_
_entity_poly.entity_id
_entity_poly.type
_entity_poly.pdbx_seq_one_letter_code
_entity_poly.pdbx_strand_id
1 'polypeptide(L)'
;MKNVLLLVLIFSFNLVLSQNKIEIDSLLNEIAKTNDSKEISKTEPAKKIIEYKTKLLPTLADFFTDKTITNVKSECIGRNLTKGEIAIIIADRIELIIINYIGFYHQNCLMSTCENNTNLIEFYLPFIQSVGTEKFQEKYKLWLLSDERYKTILPEGYESERKIRKKEYEKAKLIIIETK
;
A
#
# COMPACT_ATOMS: atom_id res chain seq x y z
N MET A 1 -21.37 -33.47 5.28
CA MET A 1 -21.35 -32.22 6.09
C MET A 1 -20.02 -31.46 6.04
N LYS A 2 -18.84 -32.11 6.03
CA LYS A 2 -17.53 -31.45 5.86
C LYS A 2 -17.41 -30.55 4.61
N ASN A 3 -17.89 -31.02 3.45
CA ASN A 3 -17.80 -30.26 2.19
C ASN A 3 -18.73 -29.03 2.14
N VAL A 4 -19.87 -29.08 2.82
CA VAL A 4 -20.79 -27.93 2.95
C VAL A 4 -20.21 -26.88 3.89
N LEU A 5 -19.59 -27.30 4.99
CA LEU A 5 -18.89 -26.40 5.93
C LEU A 5 -17.72 -25.67 5.24
N LEU A 6 -16.96 -26.38 4.40
CA LEU A 6 -15.86 -25.80 3.62
C LEU A 6 -16.38 -24.75 2.61
N LEU A 7 -17.47 -25.05 1.90
CA LEU A 7 -18.10 -24.10 0.96
C LEU A 7 -18.64 -22.85 1.66
N VAL A 8 -19.26 -22.99 2.84
CA VAL A 8 -19.75 -21.86 3.65
C VAL A 8 -18.59 -21.00 4.19
N LEU A 9 -17.46 -21.62 4.55
CA LEU A 9 -16.25 -20.91 4.98
C LEU A 9 -15.60 -20.13 3.82
N ILE A 10 -15.52 -20.72 2.63
CA ILE A 10 -14.99 -20.04 1.43
C ILE A 10 -15.90 -18.86 1.05
N PHE A 11 -17.23 -19.03 1.09
CA PHE A 11 -18.17 -17.95 0.77
C PHE A 11 -18.12 -16.79 1.77
N SER A 12 -18.06 -17.07 3.08
CA SER A 12 -18.00 -16.03 4.11
C SER A 12 -16.70 -15.23 4.07
N PHE A 13 -15.58 -15.86 3.71
CA PHE A 13 -14.30 -15.16 3.56
C PHE A 13 -14.29 -14.17 2.39
N ASN A 14 -14.89 -14.53 1.26
CA ASN A 14 -14.97 -13.66 0.07
C ASN A 14 -15.85 -12.41 0.32
N LEU A 15 -16.91 -12.54 1.12
CA LEU A 15 -17.80 -11.41 1.45
C LEU A 15 -17.10 -10.34 2.30
N VAL A 16 -16.32 -10.75 3.30
CA VAL A 16 -15.56 -9.81 4.15
C VAL A 16 -14.50 -9.06 3.35
N LEU A 17 -13.80 -9.74 2.44
CA LEU A 17 -12.81 -9.11 1.57
C LEU A 17 -13.44 -8.11 0.59
N SER A 18 -14.60 -8.46 0.02
CA SER A 18 -15.34 -7.57 -0.89
C SER A 18 -15.88 -6.33 -0.18
N GLN A 19 -16.39 -6.47 1.05
CA GLN A 19 -16.85 -5.34 1.87
C GLN A 19 -15.71 -4.36 2.15
N ASN A 20 -14.55 -4.89 2.52
CA ASN A 20 -13.36 -4.09 2.77
C ASN A 20 -12.91 -3.35 1.50
N LYS A 21 -12.88 -4.00 0.34
CA LYS A 21 -12.51 -3.35 -0.93
C LYS A 21 -13.43 -2.17 -1.28
N ILE A 22 -14.74 -2.31 -1.12
CA ILE A 22 -15.71 -1.23 -1.40
C ILE A 22 -15.52 -0.06 -0.42
N GLU A 23 -15.29 -0.38 0.86
CA GLU A 23 -15.00 0.65 1.88
C GLU A 23 -13.73 1.42 1.56
N ILE A 24 -12.64 0.74 1.21
CA ILE A 24 -11.38 1.37 0.81
C ILE A 24 -11.54 2.19 -0.47
N ASP A 25 -12.28 1.68 -1.46
CA ASP A 25 -12.57 2.43 -2.69
C ASP A 25 -13.27 3.76 -2.40
N SER A 26 -14.27 3.72 -1.51
CA SER A 26 -15.03 4.88 -1.05
C SER A 26 -14.14 5.87 -0.29
N LEU A 27 -13.32 5.40 0.65
CA LEU A 27 -12.39 6.26 1.37
C LEU A 27 -11.36 6.90 0.44
N LEU A 28 -10.82 6.17 -0.54
CA LEU A 28 -9.94 6.72 -1.57
C LEU A 28 -10.64 7.78 -2.43
N ASN A 29 -11.93 7.61 -2.75
CA ASN A 29 -12.72 8.64 -3.45
C ASN A 29 -12.89 9.91 -2.63
N GLU A 30 -13.05 9.80 -1.31
CA GLU A 30 -13.09 10.98 -0.43
C GLU A 30 -11.73 11.69 -0.36
N ILE A 31 -10.63 10.94 -0.31
CA ILE A 31 -9.26 11.51 -0.35
C ILE A 31 -9.00 12.20 -1.68
N ALA A 32 -9.50 11.65 -2.78
CA ALA A 32 -9.36 12.21 -4.13
C ALA A 32 -10.02 13.60 -4.30
N LYS A 33 -10.83 14.06 -3.33
CA LYS A 33 -11.41 15.39 -3.28
C LYS A 33 -10.50 16.43 -2.61
N THR A 34 -9.39 16.02 -2.01
CA THR A 34 -8.40 16.94 -1.44
C THR A 34 -7.68 17.71 -2.54
N ASN A 35 -7.24 18.93 -2.24
CA ASN A 35 -6.59 19.80 -3.24
C ASN A 35 -5.09 19.54 -3.36
N ASP A 36 -4.40 19.21 -2.26
CA ASP A 36 -2.93 19.12 -2.19
C ASP A 36 -2.50 17.76 -1.66
N SER A 37 -1.51 17.14 -2.32
CA SER A 37 -0.96 15.83 -1.92
C SER A 37 -0.39 15.83 -0.50
N LYS A 38 0.18 16.94 -0.02
CA LYS A 38 0.75 17.09 1.34
C LYS A 38 -0.31 16.95 2.44
N GLU A 39 -1.58 17.11 2.08
CA GLU A 39 -2.71 17.02 3.01
C GLU A 39 -3.30 15.61 3.09
N ILE A 40 -2.98 14.70 2.14
CA ILE A 40 -3.55 13.35 2.04
C ILE A 40 -3.57 12.65 3.41
N SER A 41 -2.41 12.56 4.07
CA SER A 41 -2.27 11.83 5.34
C SER A 41 -2.96 12.51 6.53
N LYS A 42 -3.40 13.76 6.37
CA LYS A 42 -4.10 14.52 7.42
C LYS A 42 -5.62 14.38 7.34
N THR A 43 -6.14 13.91 6.20
CA THR A 43 -7.57 13.73 5.99
C THR A 43 -8.13 12.63 6.89
N GLU A 44 -9.38 12.78 7.36
CA GLU A 44 -10.06 11.76 8.16
C GLU A 44 -10.18 10.40 7.43
N PRO A 45 -10.51 10.34 6.12
CA PRO A 45 -10.51 9.08 5.40
C PRO A 45 -9.13 8.40 5.37
N ALA A 46 -8.03 9.14 5.20
CA ALA A 46 -6.70 8.56 5.22
C ALA A 46 -6.33 8.03 6.61
N LYS A 47 -6.65 8.76 7.68
CA LYS A 47 -6.44 8.30 9.07
C LYS A 47 -7.16 6.98 9.33
N LYS A 48 -8.42 6.87 8.90
CA LYS A 48 -9.20 5.62 8.99
C LYS A 48 -8.48 4.47 8.30
N ILE A 49 -8.00 4.65 7.07
CA ILE A 49 -7.25 3.60 6.36
C ILE A 49 -5.97 3.23 7.14
N ILE A 50 -5.22 4.22 7.62
CA ILE A 50 -3.96 4.00 8.34
C ILE A 50 -4.17 3.23 9.65
N GLU A 51 -5.29 3.41 10.35
CA GLU A 51 -5.62 2.72 11.60
C GLU A 51 -5.71 1.19 11.47
N TYR A 52 -6.05 0.66 10.28
CA TYR A 52 -6.04 -0.78 10.04
C TYR A 52 -4.62 -1.37 9.90
N LYS A 53 -3.60 -0.52 9.86
CA LYS A 53 -2.18 -0.88 9.75
C LYS A 53 -1.91 -1.79 8.55
N THR A 54 -0.91 -2.67 8.68
CA THR A 54 -0.38 -3.55 7.63
C THR A 54 -1.40 -4.51 7.03
N LYS A 55 -2.51 -4.81 7.74
CA LYS A 55 -3.55 -5.72 7.28
C LYS A 55 -4.25 -5.26 5.99
N LEU A 56 -4.28 -3.95 5.73
CA LEU A 56 -4.91 -3.38 4.54
C LEU A 56 -3.99 -3.28 3.34
N LEU A 57 -2.68 -3.46 3.50
CA LEU A 57 -1.73 -3.29 2.40
C LEU A 57 -2.05 -4.15 1.18
N PRO A 58 -2.47 -5.43 1.30
CA PRO A 58 -2.89 -6.23 0.14
C PRO A 58 -4.11 -5.64 -0.59
N THR A 59 -5.12 -5.17 0.16
CA THR A 59 -6.33 -4.55 -0.40
C THR A 59 -6.03 -3.21 -1.05
N LEU A 60 -5.19 -2.38 -0.45
CA LEU A 60 -4.71 -1.12 -1.03
C LEU A 60 -3.94 -1.36 -2.32
N ALA A 61 -3.10 -2.39 -2.37
CA ALA A 61 -2.32 -2.73 -3.55
C ALA A 61 -3.20 -2.98 -4.77
N ASP A 62 -4.42 -3.53 -4.61
CA ASP A 62 -5.36 -3.73 -5.72
C ASP A 62 -5.73 -2.44 -6.46
N PHE A 63 -5.58 -1.27 -5.83
CA PHE A 63 -5.89 0.03 -6.41
C PHE A 63 -4.70 0.69 -7.11
N PHE A 64 -3.47 0.17 -6.98
CA PHE A 64 -2.25 0.82 -7.51
C PHE A 64 -2.28 1.06 -9.03
N THR A 65 -3.08 0.27 -9.75
CA THR A 65 -3.23 0.36 -11.20
C THR A 65 -4.39 1.26 -11.63
N ASP A 66 -5.10 1.88 -10.70
CA ASP A 66 -6.20 2.80 -11.00
C ASP A 66 -5.65 4.12 -11.59
N LYS A 67 -5.96 4.36 -12.86
CA LYS A 67 -5.47 5.50 -13.65
C LYS A 67 -6.41 6.71 -13.60
N THR A 68 -7.47 6.67 -12.79
CA THR A 68 -8.44 7.76 -12.66
C THR A 68 -7.74 9.00 -12.09
N ILE A 69 -7.66 10.07 -12.90
CA ILE A 69 -7.07 11.35 -12.50
C ILE A 69 -7.97 12.00 -11.44
N THR A 70 -7.37 12.53 -10.38
CA THR A 70 -8.08 13.18 -9.26
C THR A 70 -7.85 14.69 -9.24
N ASN A 71 -8.45 15.37 -8.26
CA ASN A 71 -8.23 16.80 -8.02
C ASN A 71 -6.98 17.05 -7.13
N VAL A 72 -6.36 16.00 -6.60
CA VAL A 72 -5.20 16.12 -5.71
C VAL A 72 -3.99 16.51 -6.52
N LYS A 73 -3.54 17.75 -6.36
CA LYS A 73 -2.34 18.27 -7.01
C LYS A 73 -1.09 17.89 -6.23
N SER A 74 -0.09 17.36 -6.92
CA SER A 74 1.26 17.22 -6.39
C SER A 74 2.14 18.36 -6.90
N GLU A 75 2.69 19.15 -5.99
CA GLU A 75 3.75 20.10 -6.31
C GLU A 75 5.09 19.37 -6.58
N CYS A 76 5.34 18.27 -5.88
CA CYS A 76 6.57 17.46 -5.97
C CYS A 76 6.80 16.92 -7.39
N ILE A 77 5.75 16.48 -8.09
CA ILE A 77 5.83 15.97 -9.46
C ILE A 77 5.14 16.89 -10.50
N GLY A 78 4.61 18.04 -10.07
CA GLY A 78 4.04 19.07 -10.95
C GLY A 78 2.75 18.69 -11.68
N ARG A 79 1.96 17.73 -11.17
CA ARG A 79 0.70 17.30 -11.80
C ARG A 79 -0.33 16.76 -10.80
N ASN A 80 -1.55 16.52 -11.27
CA ASN A 80 -2.55 15.81 -10.48
C ASN A 80 -2.19 14.33 -10.33
N LEU A 81 -2.52 13.78 -9.16
CA LEU A 81 -2.35 12.38 -8.84
C LEU A 81 -3.52 11.55 -9.37
N THR A 82 -3.24 10.31 -9.74
CA THR A 82 -4.26 9.29 -9.98
C THR A 82 -4.71 8.66 -8.66
N LYS A 83 -5.88 8.02 -8.66
CA LYS A 83 -6.37 7.28 -7.50
C LYS A 83 -5.41 6.18 -7.06
N GLY A 84 -4.76 5.49 -8.01
CA GLY A 84 -3.76 4.47 -7.70
C GLY A 84 -2.51 5.05 -7.02
N GLU A 85 -2.10 6.26 -7.40
CA GLU A 85 -0.99 6.95 -6.74
C GLU A 85 -1.33 7.41 -5.33
N ILE A 86 -2.57 7.85 -5.09
CA ILE A 86 -3.06 8.12 -3.73
C ILE A 86 -3.00 6.82 -2.89
N ALA A 87 -3.41 5.68 -3.46
CA ALA A 87 -3.32 4.39 -2.77
C ALA A 87 -1.87 4.00 -2.44
N ILE A 88 -0.91 4.26 -3.35
CA ILE A 88 0.52 4.05 -3.11
C ILE A 88 1.04 4.95 -1.98
N ILE A 89 0.67 6.24 -1.98
CA ILE A 89 1.02 7.18 -0.90
C ILE A 89 0.50 6.67 0.44
N ILE A 90 -0.76 6.26 0.52
CA ILE A 90 -1.34 5.75 1.78
C ILE A 90 -0.66 4.45 2.22
N ALA A 91 -0.32 3.55 1.29
CA ALA A 91 0.43 2.34 1.61
C ALA A 91 1.80 2.67 2.23
N ASP A 92 2.51 3.65 1.68
CA ASP A 92 3.78 4.17 2.24
C ASP A 92 3.62 4.79 3.63
N ARG A 93 2.46 5.44 3.90
CA ARG A 93 2.14 5.98 5.24
C ARG A 93 1.85 4.89 6.26
N ILE A 94 1.28 3.76 5.85
CA ILE A 94 1.09 2.59 6.74
C ILE A 94 2.43 1.91 7.00
N GLU A 95 3.22 1.72 5.96
CA GLU A 95 4.51 1.04 6.01
C GLU A 95 5.41 1.59 4.91
N LEU A 96 6.49 2.25 5.34
CA LEU A 96 7.45 2.90 4.44
C LEU A 96 7.88 1.95 3.32
N ILE A 97 7.65 2.39 2.09
CA ILE A 97 8.00 1.70 0.86
C ILE A 97 9.42 2.09 0.48
N ILE A 98 10.34 1.15 0.66
CA ILE A 98 11.72 1.31 0.18
C ILE A 98 11.80 0.62 -1.18
N ILE A 99 11.84 1.41 -2.26
CA ILE A 99 11.80 0.98 -3.66
C ILE A 99 12.80 -0.15 -3.96
N ASN A 100 14.00 -0.09 -3.38
CA ASN A 100 15.04 -1.12 -3.52
C ASN A 100 14.60 -2.50 -3.01
N TYR A 101 13.85 -2.56 -1.90
CA TYR A 101 13.35 -3.83 -1.35
C TYR A 101 12.19 -4.43 -2.16
N ILE A 102 11.59 -3.65 -3.06
CA ILE A 102 10.58 -4.13 -4.01
C ILE A 102 11.25 -4.62 -5.31
N GLY A 103 12.59 -4.61 -5.38
CA GLY A 103 13.35 -5.10 -6.53
C GLY A 103 13.50 -4.06 -7.64
N PHE A 104 13.36 -2.78 -7.31
CA PHE A 104 13.65 -1.68 -8.22
C PHE A 104 14.86 -0.91 -7.72
N TYR A 105 15.97 -0.94 -8.47
CA TYR A 105 17.15 -0.14 -8.15
C TYR A 105 17.01 1.25 -8.79
N HIS A 106 17.00 2.30 -7.96
CA HIS A 106 17.00 3.68 -8.41
C HIS A 106 18.13 4.45 -7.71
N GLN A 107 18.90 5.23 -8.45
CA GLN A 107 19.84 6.18 -7.84
C GLN A 107 19.03 7.40 -7.40
N ASN A 108 19.10 7.75 -6.11
CA ASN A 108 18.42 8.92 -5.56
C ASN A 108 19.07 10.21 -6.08
N CYS A 109 18.77 10.57 -7.32
CA CYS A 109 19.21 11.82 -7.91
C CYS A 109 18.13 12.88 -7.62
N LEU A 110 18.45 13.85 -6.76
CA LEU A 110 17.69 15.08 -6.49
C LEU A 110 16.50 14.96 -5.52
N MET A 111 16.81 14.82 -4.22
CA MET A 111 15.84 14.98 -3.12
C MET A 111 15.30 16.42 -2.95
N SER A 112 15.77 17.37 -3.76
CA SER A 112 15.45 18.80 -3.65
C SER A 112 14.10 19.19 -4.24
N THR A 113 13.42 18.33 -5.00
CA THR A 113 12.16 18.68 -5.69
C THR A 113 10.91 18.52 -4.83
N CYS A 114 11.01 17.96 -3.62
CA CYS A 114 9.86 17.63 -2.76
C CYS A 114 10.04 18.13 -1.32
N GLU A 115 10.61 19.34 -1.16
CA GLU A 115 10.82 19.96 0.15
C GLU A 115 9.51 20.04 0.96
N ASN A 116 9.59 19.67 2.23
CA ASN A 116 8.48 19.65 3.19
C ASN A 116 7.28 18.75 2.81
N ASN A 117 7.43 17.83 1.84
CA ASN A 117 6.41 16.81 1.58
C ASN A 117 6.65 15.58 2.46
N THR A 118 5.67 15.25 3.30
CA THR A 118 5.72 14.06 4.17
C THR A 118 5.45 12.74 3.43
N ASN A 119 5.05 12.79 2.16
CA ASN A 119 4.83 11.63 1.30
C ASN A 119 6.13 11.31 0.53
N LEU A 120 7.03 10.52 1.14
CA LEU A 120 8.34 10.25 0.56
C LEU A 120 8.26 9.45 -0.76
N ILE A 121 7.29 8.54 -0.86
CA ILE A 121 7.07 7.75 -2.07
C ILE A 121 6.65 8.60 -3.29
N GLU A 122 6.14 9.81 -3.05
CA GLU A 122 5.62 10.70 -4.10
C GLU A 122 6.70 11.03 -5.15
N PHE A 123 7.94 11.19 -4.72
CA PHE A 123 9.10 11.40 -5.59
C PHE A 123 9.30 10.27 -6.60
N TYR A 124 8.97 9.03 -6.22
CA TYR A 124 9.17 7.85 -7.06
C TYR A 124 7.99 7.54 -7.96
N LEU A 125 6.85 8.24 -7.85
CA LEU A 125 5.68 7.97 -8.68
C LEU A 125 5.96 8.06 -10.19
N PRO A 126 6.73 9.03 -10.71
CA PRO A 126 7.10 9.04 -12.13
C PRO A 126 7.93 7.81 -12.54
N PHE A 127 8.84 7.38 -11.66
CA PHE A 127 9.61 6.16 -11.89
C PHE A 127 8.71 4.91 -11.87
N ILE A 128 7.80 4.79 -10.90
CA ILE A 128 6.81 3.70 -10.81
C ILE A 128 5.95 3.64 -12.08
N GLN A 129 5.50 4.79 -12.59
CA GLN A 129 4.78 4.85 -13.86
C GLN A 129 5.66 4.40 -15.03
N SER A 130 6.93 4.80 -15.08
CA SER A 130 7.85 4.45 -16.16
C SER A 130 8.14 2.94 -16.25
N VAL A 131 8.18 2.24 -15.11
CA VAL A 131 8.39 0.78 -15.05
C VAL A 131 7.10 -0.02 -15.21
N GLY A 132 5.94 0.64 -15.18
CA GLY A 132 4.60 0.04 -15.20
C GLY A 132 4.03 -0.16 -13.80
N THR A 133 2.85 0.41 -13.55
CA THR A 133 2.16 0.31 -12.25
C THR A 133 1.70 -1.13 -11.97
N GLU A 134 1.38 -1.90 -12.99
CA GLU A 134 1.04 -3.33 -12.90
C GLU A 134 2.24 -4.14 -12.37
N LYS A 135 3.43 -3.88 -12.92
CA LYS A 135 4.68 -4.52 -12.47
C LYS A 135 5.04 -4.12 -11.05
N PHE A 136 4.84 -2.84 -10.70
CA PHE A 136 5.04 -2.37 -9.34
C PHE A 136 4.08 -3.04 -8.35
N GLN A 137 2.79 -3.13 -8.68
CA GLN A 137 1.78 -3.83 -7.87
C GLN A 137 2.16 -5.29 -7.61
N GLU A 138 2.57 -6.02 -8.64
CA GLU A 138 3.00 -7.42 -8.52
C GLU A 138 4.18 -7.56 -7.56
N LYS A 139 5.24 -6.76 -7.78
CA LYS A 139 6.44 -6.78 -6.94
C LYS A 139 6.14 -6.37 -5.50
N TYR A 140 5.28 -5.38 -5.29
CA TYR A 140 4.85 -4.96 -3.97
C TYR A 140 4.12 -6.09 -3.23
N LYS A 141 3.17 -6.77 -3.90
CA LYS A 141 2.45 -7.92 -3.32
C LYS A 141 3.39 -9.07 -2.98
N LEU A 142 4.38 -9.35 -3.82
CA LEU A 142 5.42 -10.35 -3.52
C LEU A 142 6.28 -9.92 -2.32
N TRP A 143 6.66 -8.65 -2.25
CA TRP A 143 7.41 -8.10 -1.13
C TRP A 143 6.64 -8.18 0.19
N LEU A 144 5.31 -7.96 0.19
CA LEU A 144 4.47 -8.14 1.38
C LEU A 144 4.57 -9.54 2.00
N LEU A 145 4.89 -10.55 1.18
CA LEU A 145 5.05 -11.96 1.57
C LEU A 145 6.52 -12.38 1.76
N SER A 146 7.47 -11.47 1.56
CA SER A 146 8.90 -11.79 1.53
C SER A 146 9.57 -11.80 2.91
N ASP A 147 10.61 -12.62 3.04
CA ASP A 147 11.56 -12.56 4.17
C ASP A 147 12.22 -11.17 4.29
N GLU A 148 12.41 -10.48 3.17
CA GLU A 148 13.08 -9.19 3.10
C GLU A 148 12.30 -8.11 3.83
N ARG A 149 10.97 -8.02 3.64
CA ARG A 149 10.08 -7.12 4.40
C ARG A 149 10.19 -7.31 5.91
N TYR A 150 10.38 -8.55 6.37
CA TYR A 150 10.59 -8.86 7.79
C TYR A 150 11.96 -8.40 8.28
N LYS A 151 13.01 -8.59 7.47
CA LYS A 151 14.40 -8.24 7.81
C LYS A 151 14.68 -6.74 7.70
N THR A 152 13.82 -5.97 7.04
CA THR A 152 13.90 -4.52 7.00
C THR A 152 13.92 -3.93 8.41
N ILE A 153 15.05 -3.32 8.78
CA ILE A 153 15.23 -2.67 10.08
C ILE A 153 14.28 -1.47 10.15
N LEU A 154 13.31 -1.56 11.06
CA LEU A 154 12.49 -0.41 11.41
C LEU A 154 13.23 0.50 12.40
N PRO A 155 13.06 1.83 12.28
CA PRO A 155 13.59 2.77 13.25
C PRO A 155 13.23 2.40 14.70
N GLU A 156 13.99 2.95 15.64
CA GLU A 156 13.69 2.86 17.06
C GLU A 156 12.27 3.41 17.34
N GLY A 157 11.50 2.75 18.22
CA GLY A 157 10.10 3.10 18.52
C GLY A 157 9.01 2.28 17.81
N TYR A 158 9.36 1.44 16.83
CA TYR A 158 8.42 0.60 16.08
C TYR A 158 8.36 -0.87 16.55
N GLU A 159 8.58 -1.12 17.85
CA GLU A 159 8.62 -2.47 18.45
C GLU A 159 7.33 -3.28 18.21
N SER A 160 6.19 -2.60 18.25
CA SER A 160 4.87 -3.22 18.10
C SER A 160 4.63 -3.69 16.66
N GLU A 161 5.06 -2.88 15.68
CA GLU A 161 5.00 -3.13 14.25
C GLU A 161 5.92 -4.29 13.87
N ARG A 162 7.12 -4.40 14.47
CA ARG A 162 7.99 -5.59 14.30
C ARG A 162 7.28 -6.88 14.73
N LYS A 163 6.57 -6.86 15.86
CA LYS A 163 5.80 -8.02 16.35
C LYS A 163 4.64 -8.37 15.42
N ILE A 164 3.93 -7.37 14.88
CA ILE A 164 2.84 -7.57 13.92
C ILE A 164 3.39 -8.18 12.62
N ARG A 165 4.44 -7.59 12.05
CA ARG A 165 5.10 -8.10 10.84
C ARG A 165 5.57 -9.54 11.01
N LYS A 166 6.16 -9.86 12.16
CA LYS A 166 6.56 -11.24 12.48
C LYS A 166 5.38 -12.20 12.44
N LYS A 167 4.24 -11.86 13.07
CA LYS A 167 3.04 -12.71 13.05
C LYS A 167 2.45 -12.86 11.65
N GLU A 168 2.41 -11.78 10.86
CA GLU A 168 1.93 -11.81 9.47
C GLU A 168 2.84 -12.69 8.60
N TYR A 169 4.15 -12.58 8.77
CA TYR A 169 5.15 -13.39 8.09
C TYR A 169 4.99 -14.88 8.41
N GLU A 170 4.90 -15.26 9.69
CA GLU A 170 4.70 -16.67 10.08
C GLU A 170 3.41 -17.23 9.47
N LYS A 171 2.34 -16.42 9.41
CA LYS A 171 1.09 -16.82 8.76
C LYS A 171 1.24 -17.00 7.25
N ALA A 172 1.94 -16.10 6.56
CA ALA A 172 2.21 -16.21 5.12
C ALA A 172 3.05 -17.44 4.78
N LYS A 173 4.04 -17.76 5.63
CA LYS A 173 4.93 -18.92 5.47
C LYS A 173 4.16 -20.25 5.55
N LEU A 174 3.19 -20.35 6.47
CA LEU A 174 2.33 -21.53 6.59
C LEU A 174 1.50 -21.79 5.31
N ILE A 175 0.96 -20.73 4.71
CA ILE A 175 0.18 -20.83 3.45
C ILE A 175 1.05 -21.33 2.28
N ILE A 176 2.31 -20.88 2.20
CA ILE A 176 3.26 -21.30 1.14
C ILE A 176 3.69 -22.77 1.32
N ILE A 177 3.78 -23.26 2.56
CA ILE A 177 4.12 -24.66 2.84
C ILE A 177 2.94 -25.59 2.49
N GLU A 178 1.70 -25.16 2.71
CA GLU A 178 0.49 -25.95 2.42
C GLU A 178 0.11 -26.01 0.93
N THR A 179 0.75 -25.17 0.09
CA THR A 179 0.50 -25.10 -1.36
C THR A 179 1.60 -25.75 -2.22
N LYS A 180 2.59 -26.39 -1.59
CA LYS A 180 3.62 -27.23 -2.22
C LYS A 180 3.37 -28.70 -1.91
#